data_AF-A0A8X6UL64-F1
#
_entry.id   AF-A0A8X6UL64-F1
#
_cell.length_a   1.000
_cell.length_b   1.000
_cell.length_c   1.000
_cell.angle_alpha   90.00
_cell.angle_beta   90.00
_cell.angle_gamma   90.00
#
_symmetry.space_group_name_H-M   'P 1'
#
loop_
_entity.id
_entity.type
_entity.pdbx_description
1 polymer ?
#
loop_
_entity_poly.entity_id
_entity_poly.type
_entity_poly.pdbx_seq_one_letter_code
_entity_poly.pdbx_strand_id
1 'polypeptide(L)'
;MKFLPEEVEGTITANNIKGSLVPSYPIKSSLENFIVHSRPISKDKKISTFCPFCESSGHWPQQCNSVTDISALVQKLKATNRYFLCTNRGHVQKNCFRKEIYCCSKCRKKHHVSICKTPTNEQSAWQTLSSANTQQYYAQNGITGRFIAPRAAW
;
A
#
# COMPACT_ATOMS: atom_id res chain seq x y z
N MET A 1 46.33 23.26 58.53
CA MET A 1 45.35 22.26 58.99
C MET A 1 45.46 21.08 58.04
N LYS A 2 45.92 19.94 58.54
CA LYS A 2 46.23 18.74 57.75
C LYS A 2 44.93 17.97 57.52
N PHE A 3 44.56 17.77 56.27
CA PHE A 3 43.44 16.91 55.88
C PHE A 3 43.93 15.46 55.91
N LEU A 4 43.40 14.67 56.85
CA LEU A 4 43.55 13.23 56.86
C LEU A 4 42.52 12.65 55.88
N PRO A 5 42.91 11.76 54.95
CA PRO A 5 41.95 10.96 54.21
C PRO A 5 41.40 9.89 55.17
N GLU A 6 40.17 10.06 55.62
CA GLU A 6 39.42 9.00 56.28
C GLU A 6 38.98 8.01 55.20
N GLU A 7 39.72 6.90 55.10
CA GLU A 7 39.37 5.76 54.27
C GLU A 7 38.13 5.08 54.87
N VAL A 8 36.95 5.41 54.36
CA VAL A 8 35.75 4.62 54.66
C VAL A 8 35.80 3.36 53.81
N GLU A 9 36.26 2.26 54.43
CA GLU A 9 36.18 0.91 53.88
C GLU A 9 34.70 0.55 53.63
N GLY A 10 34.22 0.77 52.42
CA GLY A 10 32.93 0.27 51.96
C GLY A 10 33.00 -1.24 51.78
N THR A 11 32.71 -2.01 52.83
CA THR A 11 32.61 -3.47 52.75
C THR A 11 31.41 -3.87 51.90
N ILE A 12 31.64 -4.20 50.62
CA ILE A 12 30.61 -4.74 49.73
C ILE A 12 30.31 -6.18 50.17
N THR A 13 29.26 -6.37 50.97
CA THR A 13 28.82 -7.71 51.39
C THR A 13 28.12 -8.39 50.22
N ALA A 14 28.83 -9.26 49.51
CA ALA A 14 28.22 -10.12 48.49
C ALA A 14 27.48 -11.28 49.19
N ASN A 15 26.15 -11.21 49.22
CA ASN A 15 25.34 -12.33 49.65
C ASN A 15 25.33 -13.39 48.54
N ASN A 16 25.92 -14.55 48.81
CA ASN A 16 25.84 -15.73 47.96
C ASN A 16 24.38 -16.16 47.82
N ILE A 17 23.83 -16.08 46.60
CA ILE A 17 22.51 -16.63 46.29
C ILE A 17 22.63 -18.15 46.39
N LYS A 18 22.25 -18.71 47.54
CA LYS A 18 22.09 -20.15 47.71
C LYS A 18 21.01 -20.61 46.75
N GLY A 19 21.39 -21.39 45.74
CA GLY A 19 20.49 -22.02 44.79
C GLY A 19 19.46 -22.87 45.54
N SER A 20 18.23 -22.37 45.62
CA SER A 20 17.09 -23.18 46.02
C SER A 20 16.73 -24.08 44.84
N LEU A 21 16.78 -25.39 45.06
CA LEU A 21 16.24 -26.40 44.16
C LEU A 21 14.74 -26.13 43.96
N VAL A 22 14.40 -25.53 42.83
CA VAL A 22 13.00 -25.35 42.40
C VAL A 22 12.54 -26.67 41.74
N PRO A 23 11.35 -27.19 42.06
CA PRO A 23 10.87 -28.46 41.51
C PRO A 23 10.80 -28.46 39.98
N SER A 24 11.16 -29.59 39.37
CA SER A 24 11.11 -29.81 37.92
C SER A 24 9.69 -29.63 37.37
N TYR A 25 9.42 -28.49 36.74
CA TYR A 25 8.30 -28.33 35.81
C TYR A 25 8.85 -28.24 34.39
N PRO A 26 8.26 -28.96 33.41
CA PRO A 26 8.76 -28.98 32.05
C PRO A 26 8.60 -27.59 31.43
N ILE A 27 9.71 -27.02 30.95
CA ILE A 27 9.72 -25.81 30.13
C ILE A 27 8.98 -26.16 28.83
N LYS A 28 7.70 -25.81 28.73
CA LYS A 28 6.98 -25.90 27.48
C LYS A 28 7.51 -24.84 26.52
N SER A 29 7.73 -25.24 25.27
CA SER A 29 8.18 -24.39 24.17
C SER A 29 7.44 -23.05 24.12
N SER A 30 8.19 -21.96 23.90
CA SER A 30 7.74 -20.55 23.83
C SER A 30 6.57 -20.28 22.88
N LEU A 31 6.11 -21.26 22.11
CA LEU A 31 4.93 -21.16 21.25
C LEU A 31 3.62 -21.07 22.06
N GLU A 32 3.54 -21.65 23.26
CA GLU A 32 2.29 -21.66 24.05
C GLU A 32 1.90 -20.27 24.60
N ASN A 33 2.83 -19.33 24.68
CA ASN A 33 2.56 -17.96 25.15
C ASN A 33 2.07 -17.01 24.04
N PHE A 34 1.99 -17.46 22.78
CA PHE A 34 1.48 -16.68 21.65
C PHE A 34 -0.04 -16.82 21.43
N ILE A 35 -0.80 -17.19 22.45
CA ILE A 35 -2.28 -17.16 22.37
C ILE A 35 -2.73 -15.70 22.57
N VAL A 36 -2.60 -14.91 21.51
CA VAL A 36 -3.34 -13.65 21.40
C VAL A 36 -4.82 -14.02 21.41
N HIS A 37 -5.58 -13.55 22.40
CA HIS A 37 -7.04 -13.57 22.42
C HIS A 37 -7.58 -12.70 21.26
N SER A 38 -7.41 -13.20 20.03
CA SER A 38 -8.09 -12.69 18.87
C SER A 38 -9.56 -13.05 19.03
N ARG A 39 -10.43 -12.04 19.02
CA ARG A 39 -11.87 -12.28 18.92
C ARG A 39 -12.10 -13.18 17.71
N PRO A 40 -12.90 -14.26 17.82
CA PRO A 40 -13.17 -15.11 16.67
C PRO A 40 -13.75 -14.23 15.56
N ILE A 41 -13.00 -14.09 14.46
CA ILE A 41 -13.50 -13.43 13.26
C ILE A 41 -14.63 -14.33 12.75
N SER A 42 -15.87 -13.90 12.97
CA SER A 42 -17.05 -14.52 12.37
C SER A 42 -16.81 -14.63 10.87
N LYS A 43 -16.73 -15.86 10.34
CA LYS A 43 -16.29 -16.16 8.97
C LYS A 43 -17.28 -15.72 7.88
N ASP A 44 -18.39 -15.06 8.23
CA ASP A 44 -19.49 -14.79 7.30
C ASP A 44 -19.74 -13.32 6.97
N LYS A 45 -18.83 -12.40 7.31
CA LYS A 45 -18.91 -11.03 6.77
C LYS A 45 -18.17 -10.98 5.44
N LYS A 46 -18.90 -11.22 4.34
CA LYS A 46 -18.42 -10.89 2.98
C LYS A 46 -17.88 -9.45 3.02
N ILE A 47 -16.58 -9.27 2.79
CA ILE A 47 -15.96 -7.94 2.73
C ILE A 47 -16.60 -7.23 1.55
N SER A 48 -17.59 -6.38 1.82
CA SER A 48 -18.26 -5.59 0.80
C SER A 48 -17.25 -4.60 0.25
N THR A 49 -16.88 -4.76 -1.01
CA THR A 49 -16.04 -3.80 -1.73
C THR A 49 -16.82 -2.50 -1.88
N PHE A 50 -16.23 -1.37 -1.50
CA PHE A 50 -16.85 -0.05 -1.60
C PHE A 50 -16.08 0.81 -2.60
N CYS A 51 -16.82 1.49 -3.50
CA CYS A 51 -16.25 2.40 -4.46
C CYS A 51 -16.41 3.87 -4.00
N PRO A 52 -15.31 4.60 -3.75
CA PRO A 52 -15.33 6.02 -3.38
C PRO A 52 -15.86 6.97 -4.47
N PHE A 53 -16.00 6.52 -5.72
CA PHE A 53 -16.35 7.38 -6.86
C PHE A 53 -17.85 7.41 -7.16
N CYS A 54 -18.53 6.27 -7.03
CA CYS A 54 -19.97 6.15 -7.21
C CYS A 54 -20.71 5.92 -5.88
N GLU A 55 -19.97 5.79 -4.78
CA GLU A 55 -20.48 5.51 -3.43
C GLU A 55 -21.33 4.23 -3.34
N SER A 56 -21.16 3.32 -4.30
CA SER A 56 -21.82 2.02 -4.35
C SER A 56 -20.89 0.92 -3.86
N SER A 57 -21.48 -0.14 -3.31
CA SER A 57 -20.78 -1.38 -3.05
C SER A 57 -20.77 -2.29 -4.29
N GLY A 58 -19.84 -3.24 -4.34
CA GLY A 58 -19.78 -4.29 -5.36
C GLY A 58 -18.57 -4.24 -6.30
N HIS A 59 -17.74 -3.19 -6.26
CA HIS A 59 -16.53 -3.13 -7.06
C HIS A 59 -15.41 -2.30 -6.41
N TRP A 60 -14.18 -2.52 -6.87
CA TRP A 60 -13.02 -1.72 -6.49
C TRP A 60 -13.02 -0.37 -7.23
N PRO A 61 -12.44 0.71 -6.65
CA PRO A 61 -12.37 2.02 -7.31
C PRO A 61 -11.71 1.98 -8.70
N GLN A 62 -10.86 0.99 -8.95
CA GLN A 62 -10.15 0.80 -10.23
C GLN A 62 -11.05 0.28 -11.35
N GLN A 63 -12.23 -0.24 -11.01
CA GLN A 63 -13.21 -0.85 -11.92
C GLN A 63 -14.49 -0.01 -12.01
N CYS A 64 -14.46 1.23 -11.53
CA CYS A 64 -15.63 2.10 -11.55
C CYS A 64 -15.91 2.60 -12.97
N ASN A 65 -17.06 2.24 -13.52
CA ASN A 65 -17.49 2.69 -14.85
C ASN A 65 -18.34 3.98 -14.80
N SER A 66 -18.78 4.43 -13.62
CA SER A 66 -19.65 5.61 -13.49
C SER A 66 -18.93 6.94 -13.69
N VAL A 67 -17.61 6.99 -13.49
CA VAL A 67 -16.81 8.21 -13.65
C VAL A 67 -15.57 7.86 -14.44
N THR A 68 -15.54 8.29 -15.70
CA THR A 68 -14.46 7.98 -16.65
C THR A 68 -13.40 9.06 -16.69
N ASP A 69 -13.78 10.33 -16.48
CA ASP A 69 -12.83 11.44 -16.54
C ASP A 69 -12.01 11.59 -15.25
N ILE A 70 -10.68 11.74 -15.43
CA ILE A 70 -9.71 11.87 -14.33
C ILE A 70 -9.95 13.16 -13.55
N SER A 71 -10.34 14.26 -14.21
CA SER A 71 -10.57 15.53 -13.53
C SER A 71 -11.80 15.43 -12.62
N ALA A 72 -12.88 14.80 -13.10
CA ALA A 72 -14.08 14.50 -12.31
C ALA A 72 -13.78 13.58 -11.12
N LEU A 73 -12.94 12.54 -11.28
CA LEU A 73 -12.51 11.68 -10.18
C LEU A 73 -11.78 12.48 -9.08
N VAL A 74 -10.88 13.37 -9.47
CA VAL A 74 -10.13 14.22 -8.51
C VAL A 74 -11.09 15.17 -7.79
N GLN A 75 -12.04 15.78 -8.50
CA GLN A 75 -13.05 16.65 -7.90
C GLN A 75 -13.90 15.90 -6.88
N LYS A 76 -14.37 14.69 -7.19
CA LYS A 76 -15.13 13.86 -6.22
C LYS A 76 -14.33 13.52 -4.96
N LEU A 77 -13.04 13.21 -5.10
CA LEU A 77 -12.19 12.94 -3.95
C LEU A 77 -11.99 14.18 -3.08
N LYS A 78 -11.82 15.36 -3.70
CA LYS A 78 -11.77 16.64 -2.97
C LYS A 78 -13.08 16.93 -2.24
N ALA A 79 -14.22 16.78 -2.93
CA ALA A 79 -15.55 17.03 -2.36
C ALA A 79 -15.87 16.10 -1.16
N THR A 80 -15.41 14.85 -1.23
CA THR A 80 -15.65 13.86 -0.16
C THR A 80 -14.55 13.81 0.91
N ASN A 81 -13.60 14.76 0.89
CA ASN A 81 -12.44 14.82 1.78
C ASN A 81 -11.67 13.48 1.84
N ARG A 82 -11.36 12.96 0.65
CA ARG A 82 -10.60 11.73 0.44
C ARG A 82 -9.25 12.04 -0.18
N TYR A 83 -8.22 11.38 0.32
CA TYR A 83 -6.87 11.62 -0.17
C TYR A 83 -6.58 10.87 -1.48
N PHE A 84 -5.94 11.54 -2.44
CA PHE A 84 -5.75 11.02 -3.81
C PHE A 84 -4.84 9.78 -3.91
N LEU A 85 -3.98 9.52 -2.92
CA LEU A 85 -3.13 8.32 -2.91
C LEU A 85 -3.90 7.07 -2.52
N CYS A 86 -4.73 7.13 -1.49
CA CYS A 86 -5.35 5.96 -0.88
C CYS A 86 -6.88 5.95 -0.96
N THR A 87 -7.52 7.02 -1.41
CA THR A 87 -8.98 7.19 -1.53
C THR A 87 -9.78 7.06 -0.20
N ASN A 88 -9.07 6.92 0.91
CA ASN A 88 -9.62 6.92 2.26
C ASN A 88 -9.95 8.34 2.75
N ARG A 89 -10.95 8.45 3.63
CA ARG A 89 -11.37 9.70 4.29
C ARG A 89 -10.49 10.02 5.50
N GLY A 90 -10.58 11.27 5.97
CA GLY A 90 -10.20 11.65 7.33
C GLY A 90 -8.72 11.94 7.55
N HIS A 91 -7.92 12.09 6.49
CA HIS A 91 -6.54 12.53 6.62
C HIS A 91 -6.07 13.33 5.41
N VAL A 92 -5.10 14.22 5.66
CA VAL A 92 -4.39 14.98 4.63
C VAL A 92 -3.12 14.24 4.19
N GLN A 93 -2.51 14.68 3.08
CA GLN A 93 -1.27 14.12 2.53
C GLN A 93 -0.19 13.83 3.58
N LYS A 94 0.04 14.78 4.49
CA LYS A 94 1.08 14.68 5.53
C LYS A 94 0.85 13.50 6.50
N ASN A 95 -0.41 13.18 6.76
CA ASN A 95 -0.85 12.16 7.72
C ASN A 95 -1.27 10.84 7.05
N CYS A 96 -1.07 10.70 5.73
CA CYS A 96 -1.36 9.44 5.07
C CYS A 96 -0.29 8.40 5.43
N PHE A 97 -0.66 7.36 6.16
CA PHE A 97 0.22 6.23 6.48
C PHE A 97 0.84 5.59 5.23
N ARG A 98 0.10 5.58 4.12
CA ARG A 98 0.53 4.99 2.85
C ARG A 98 1.40 5.91 1.99
N LYS A 99 1.70 7.15 2.41
CA LYS A 99 2.39 8.13 1.55
C LYS A 99 3.76 7.65 1.05
N GLU A 100 4.53 6.98 1.91
CA GLU A 100 5.89 6.51 1.57
C GLU A 100 5.85 5.18 0.81
N ILE A 101 4.93 4.29 1.19
CA ILE A 101 4.87 2.91 0.69
C ILE A 101 4.13 2.82 -0.65
N TYR A 102 3.05 3.59 -0.82
CA TYR A 102 2.16 3.43 -1.94
C TYR A 102 2.62 4.24 -3.16
N CYS A 103 2.66 3.57 -4.31
CA CYS A 103 2.92 4.12 -5.62
C CYS A 103 1.97 3.48 -6.64
N CYS A 104 1.63 4.21 -7.70
CA CYS A 104 0.81 3.68 -8.78
C CYS A 104 1.50 2.48 -9.45
N SER A 105 0.76 1.38 -9.67
CA SER A 105 1.30 0.19 -10.34
C SER A 105 1.65 0.43 -11.81
N LYS A 106 0.98 1.39 -12.47
CA LYS A 106 1.19 1.72 -13.89
C LYS A 106 2.43 2.58 -14.14
N CYS A 107 2.62 3.65 -13.37
CA CYS A 107 3.66 4.65 -13.64
C CYS A 107 4.60 4.93 -12.46
N ARG A 108 4.47 4.21 -11.35
CA ARG A 108 5.28 4.35 -10.12
C ARG A 108 5.24 5.73 -9.44
N LYS A 109 4.38 6.66 -9.89
CA LYS A 109 4.18 7.97 -9.26
C LYS A 109 3.22 7.91 -8.07
N LYS A 110 3.23 8.95 -7.24
CA LYS A 110 2.38 9.11 -6.06
C LYS A 110 0.93 9.51 -6.43
N HIS A 111 0.12 8.52 -6.83
CA HIS A 111 -1.34 8.63 -6.93
C HIS A 111 -2.02 7.25 -6.92
N HIS A 112 -3.32 7.19 -6.64
CA HIS A 112 -4.12 5.96 -6.80
C HIS A 112 -4.26 5.57 -8.28
N VAL A 113 -4.17 4.28 -8.61
CA VAL A 113 -4.14 3.79 -10.01
C VAL A 113 -5.36 4.19 -10.85
N SER A 114 -6.52 4.42 -10.24
CA SER A 114 -7.72 4.90 -10.94
C SER A 114 -7.62 6.36 -11.44
N ILE A 115 -6.64 7.13 -10.94
CA ILE A 115 -6.39 8.53 -11.32
C ILE A 115 -5.14 8.61 -12.21
N CYS A 116 -4.63 7.46 -12.66
CA CYS A 116 -3.41 7.40 -13.43
C CYS A 116 -3.65 7.91 -14.86
N LYS A 117 -2.93 8.96 -15.26
CA LYS A 117 -2.99 9.52 -16.62
C LYS A 117 -2.19 8.72 -17.64
N THR A 118 -1.30 7.82 -17.22
CA THR A 118 -0.50 7.07 -18.18
C THR A 118 -1.38 6.02 -18.85
N PRO A 119 -1.39 5.97 -20.19
CA PRO A 119 -2.08 4.91 -20.91
C PRO A 119 -1.55 3.54 -20.48
N THR A 120 -2.39 2.51 -20.59
CA THR A 120 -1.93 1.12 -20.45
C THR A 120 -0.89 0.79 -21.52
N ASN A 121 -0.10 -0.27 -21.31
CA ASN A 121 0.88 -0.71 -22.31
C ASN A 121 0.27 -0.96 -23.69
N GLU A 122 -0.98 -1.41 -23.74
CA GLU A 122 -1.72 -1.58 -24.99
C GLU A 122 -2.05 -0.22 -25.63
N GLN A 123 -2.58 0.73 -24.84
CA GLN A 123 -2.91 2.06 -25.33
C GLN A 123 -1.65 2.84 -25.78
N SER A 124 -0.52 2.69 -25.08
CA SER A 124 0.75 3.30 -25.49
C SER A 124 1.33 2.63 -26.74
N ALA A 125 1.19 1.31 -26.88
CA ALA A 125 1.56 0.60 -28.10
C ALA A 125 0.72 1.11 -29.28
N TRP A 126 -0.61 1.22 -29.13
CA TRP A 126 -1.48 1.77 -30.17
C TRP A 126 -1.19 3.23 -30.50
N GLN A 127 -0.89 4.07 -29.51
CA GLN A 127 -0.45 5.45 -29.73
C GLN A 127 0.86 5.52 -30.53
N THR A 128 1.80 4.62 -30.24
CA THR A 128 3.07 4.52 -30.99
C THR A 128 2.80 4.07 -32.43
N LEU A 129 2.03 2.99 -32.62
CA LEU A 129 1.66 2.46 -33.93
C LEU A 129 0.86 3.46 -34.78
N SER A 130 0.04 4.29 -34.13
CA SER A 130 -0.77 5.32 -34.79
C SER A 130 -0.05 6.66 -34.93
N SER A 131 1.20 6.76 -34.47
CA SER A 131 1.96 8.01 -34.57
C SER A 131 2.35 8.31 -36.01
N ALA A 132 2.41 9.60 -36.36
CA ALA A 132 2.73 10.03 -37.73
C ALA A 132 4.09 9.48 -38.20
N ASN A 133 5.09 9.45 -37.32
CA ASN A 133 6.42 8.93 -37.65
C ASN A 133 6.38 7.43 -37.98
N THR A 134 5.63 6.65 -37.20
CA THR A 134 5.48 5.21 -37.42
C THR A 134 4.66 4.92 -38.68
N GLN A 135 3.61 5.70 -38.96
CA GLN A 135 2.85 5.60 -40.20
C GLN A 135 3.70 5.93 -41.44
N GLN A 136 4.53 6.96 -41.37
CA GLN A 136 5.48 7.31 -42.45
C GLN A 136 6.48 6.19 -42.70
N TYR A 137 7.04 5.59 -41.64
CA TYR A 137 7.92 4.44 -41.76
C TYR A 137 7.25 3.26 -42.45
N TYR A 138 6.00 2.94 -42.12
CA TYR A 138 5.24 1.88 -42.78
C TYR A 138 5.00 2.17 -44.27
N ALA A 139 4.66 3.42 -44.61
CA ALA A 139 4.47 3.83 -45.99
C ALA A 139 5.76 3.71 -46.81
N GLN A 140 6.91 4.12 -46.25
CA GLN A 140 8.21 4.03 -46.90
C GLN A 140 8.67 2.58 -47.15
N ASN A 141 8.32 1.66 -46.25
CA ASN A 141 8.73 0.26 -46.32
C ASN A 141 7.65 -0.67 -46.92
N GLY A 142 6.56 -0.12 -47.46
CA GLY A 142 5.49 -0.90 -48.10
C GLY A 142 4.69 -1.80 -47.13
N ILE A 143 4.66 -1.48 -45.84
CA ILE A 143 3.93 -2.25 -44.81
C ILE A 143 2.45 -1.81 -44.85
N THR A 144 1.55 -2.72 -45.26
CA THR A 144 0.11 -2.42 -45.44
C THR A 144 -0.75 -2.93 -44.28
N GLY A 145 -1.80 -2.16 -43.95
CA GLY A 145 -2.55 -2.18 -42.67
C GLY A 145 -3.36 -3.42 -42.28
N ARG A 146 -3.18 -4.58 -42.94
CA ARG A 146 -3.83 -5.84 -42.53
C ARG A 146 -3.42 -6.33 -41.13
N PHE A 147 -2.30 -5.82 -40.59
CA PHE A 147 -1.75 -6.23 -39.29
C PHE A 147 -1.91 -5.18 -38.16
N ILE A 148 -2.49 -4.01 -38.43
CA ILE A 148 -2.48 -2.85 -37.51
C ILE A 148 -3.89 -2.29 -37.28
N ALA A 149 -4.93 -3.14 -37.34
CA ALA A 149 -6.28 -2.71 -36.93
C ALA A 149 -6.42 -2.89 -35.41
N PRO A 150 -6.98 -1.91 -34.68
CA PRO A 150 -7.36 -2.12 -33.29
C PRO A 150 -8.33 -3.30 -33.26
N ARG A 151 -7.98 -4.35 -32.53
CA ARG A 151 -8.89 -5.45 -32.27
C ARG A 151 -10.03 -4.86 -31.43
N ALA A 152 -11.13 -4.50 -32.08
CA ALA A 152 -12.32 -4.03 -31.41
C ALA A 152 -12.68 -5.09 -30.37
N ALA A 153 -12.62 -4.73 -29.09
CA ALA A 153 -13.11 -5.57 -28.01
C ALA A 153 -14.63 -5.59 -28.13
N TRP A 154 -15.19 -6.78 -28.33
CA TRP A 154 -16.63 -7.05 -28.25
C TRP A 154 -17.01 -7.28 -26.79
#